data_AF-A0A956J9Y6-F1
#
_entry.id   AF-A0A956J9Y6-F1
#
_cell.length_a   1.000
_cell.length_b   1.000
_cell.length_c   1.000
_cell.angle_alpha   90.00
_cell.angle_beta   90.00
_cell.angle_gamma   90.00
#
_symmetry.space_group_name_H-M   'P 1'
#
loop_
_entity.id
_entity.type
_entity.pdbx_description
1 polymer ?
#
loop_
_entity_poly.entity_id
_entity_poly.type
_entity_poly.pdbx_seq_one_letter_code
_entity_poly.pdbx_strand_id
1 'polypeptide(L)'
;MTVIDPDALDQVVRALQRSRELLEQLVIRGVRTAGPAELDRLDALREELGRHGTTHLAGRLHALLVAMRNDDPAAAVALLRAQATLHVLERVLTMRVVEAELAGAGGGAP
;
A
#
# COMPACT_ATOMS: atom_id res chain seq x y z
N MET A 1 5.78 16.43 -18.85
CA MET A 1 6.22 15.64 -17.68
C MET A 1 5.39 16.11 -16.50
N THR A 2 4.44 15.30 -16.02
CA THR A 2 3.52 15.76 -14.95
C THR A 2 4.31 15.93 -13.67
N VAL A 3 4.36 17.16 -13.15
CA VAL A 3 4.95 17.47 -11.84
C VAL A 3 4.21 16.62 -10.80
N ILE A 4 4.94 15.80 -10.05
CA ILE A 4 4.37 15.05 -8.92
C ILE A 4 4.27 16.05 -7.76
N ASP A 5 3.06 16.25 -7.25
CA ASP A 5 2.83 17.05 -6.05
C ASP A 5 3.55 16.40 -4.83
N PRO A 6 4.56 17.05 -4.23
CA PRO A 6 5.34 16.48 -3.14
C PRO A 6 4.50 16.13 -1.90
N ASP A 7 3.51 16.96 -1.57
CA ASP A 7 2.68 16.75 -0.38
C ASP A 7 1.74 15.56 -0.59
N ALA A 8 1.22 15.41 -1.80
CA ALA A 8 0.41 14.25 -2.17
C ALA A 8 1.25 12.96 -2.20
N LEU A 9 2.48 13.03 -2.70
CA LEU A 9 3.43 11.91 -2.71
C LEU A 9 3.76 11.46 -1.28
N ASP A 10 4.07 12.39 -0.39
CA ASP A 10 4.39 12.10 1.01
C ASP A 10 3.23 11.42 1.74
N GLN A 11 1.99 11.86 1.49
CA GLN A 11 0.80 11.21 2.05
C GLN A 11 0.67 9.76 1.56
N VAL A 12 0.86 9.53 0.26
CA VAL A 12 0.84 8.17 -0.32
C VAL A 12 1.93 7.30 0.31
N VAL A 13 3.16 7.80 0.39
CA VAL A 13 4.29 7.06 0.97
C VAL A 13 4.00 6.67 2.41
N ARG A 14 3.44 7.58 3.23
CA ARG A 14 3.05 7.27 4.61
C ARG A 14 1.95 6.21 4.69
N ALA A 15 0.94 6.29 3.82
CA ALA A 15 -0.11 5.28 3.75
C ALA A 15 0.44 3.89 3.36
N LEU A 16 1.38 3.84 2.41
CA LEU A 16 2.06 2.60 2.02
C LEU A 16 2.93 2.02 3.14
N GLN A 17 3.65 2.87 3.88
CA GLN A 17 4.45 2.43 5.04
C GLN A 17 3.57 1.81 6.13
N ARG A 18 2.48 2.48 6.51
CA ARG A 18 1.53 1.94 7.50
C ARG A 18 0.87 0.63 7.01
N SER A 19 0.60 0.54 5.72
CA SER A 19 0.07 -0.70 5.11
C SER A 19 1.10 -1.83 5.21
N ARG A 20 2.38 -1.56 4.90
CA ARG A 20 3.46 -2.54 5.02
C ARG A 20 3.58 -3.06 6.44
N GLU A 21 3.66 -2.17 7.40
CA GLU A 21 3.76 -2.52 8.83
C GLU A 21 2.58 -3.39 9.28
N LEU A 22 1.34 -3.01 8.91
CA LEU A 22 0.17 -3.79 9.28
C LEU A 22 0.18 -5.19 8.65
N LEU A 23 0.52 -5.29 7.35
CA LEU A 23 0.56 -6.58 6.66
C LEU A 23 1.70 -7.47 7.19
N GLU A 24 2.87 -6.91 7.50
CA GLU A 24 3.98 -7.63 8.14
C GLU A 24 3.59 -8.19 9.50
N GLN A 25 2.91 -7.39 10.33
CA GLN A 25 2.40 -7.86 11.61
C GLN A 25 1.42 -9.02 11.40
N LEU A 26 0.48 -8.91 10.46
CA LEU A 26 -0.47 -9.98 10.12
C LEU A 26 0.23 -11.26 9.61
N VAL A 27 1.37 -11.15 8.92
CA VAL A 27 2.18 -12.32 8.53
C VAL A 27 2.78 -12.98 9.77
N ILE A 28 3.41 -12.21 10.65
CA ILE A 28 4.14 -12.74 11.82
C ILE A 28 3.19 -13.45 12.79
N ARG A 29 2.05 -12.83 13.13
CA ARG A 29 1.10 -13.35 14.12
C ARG A 29 -0.02 -14.20 13.53
N GLY A 30 -0.15 -14.20 12.21
CA GLY A 30 -1.22 -14.87 11.47
C GLY A 30 -2.53 -14.08 11.41
N VAL A 31 -3.21 -14.14 10.27
CA VAL A 31 -4.47 -13.40 10.02
C VAL A 31 -5.62 -13.77 10.96
N ARG A 32 -5.63 -14.99 11.50
CA ARG A 32 -6.67 -15.48 12.41
C ARG A 32 -6.60 -14.89 13.82
N THR A 33 -5.45 -14.34 14.20
CA THR A 33 -5.29 -13.70 15.52
C THR A 33 -5.65 -12.22 15.46
N ALA A 34 -6.07 -11.71 14.29
CA ALA A 34 -6.39 -10.32 14.12
C ALA A 34 -7.71 -9.95 14.80
N GLY A 35 -7.68 -8.93 15.66
CA GLY A 35 -8.84 -8.43 16.38
C GLY A 35 -9.57 -7.30 15.64
N PRO A 36 -10.72 -6.84 16.17
CA PRO A 36 -11.52 -5.78 15.57
C PRO A 36 -10.73 -4.51 15.24
N ALA A 37 -9.86 -4.07 16.15
CA ALA A 37 -9.05 -2.87 15.97
C ALA A 37 -8.12 -2.94 14.73
N GLU A 38 -7.69 -4.13 14.35
CA GLU A 38 -6.82 -4.32 13.18
C GLU A 38 -7.62 -4.41 11.89
N LEU A 39 -8.83 -4.98 11.95
CA LEU A 39 -9.78 -4.93 10.85
C LEU A 39 -10.16 -3.47 10.55
N ASP A 40 -10.41 -2.67 11.58
CA ASP A 40 -10.73 -1.24 11.43
C ASP A 40 -9.55 -0.45 10.86
N ARG A 41 -8.32 -0.72 11.31
CA ARG A 41 -7.10 -0.14 10.71
C ARG A 41 -6.93 -0.53 9.25
N LEU A 42 -7.17 -1.80 8.90
CA LEU A 42 -7.08 -2.28 7.53
C LEU A 42 -8.12 -1.60 6.63
N ASP A 43 -9.34 -1.41 7.15
CA ASP A 43 -10.43 -0.73 6.45
C ASP A 43 -10.12 0.76 6.24
N ALA A 44 -9.59 1.44 7.26
CA ALA A 44 -9.17 2.83 7.15
C ALA A 44 -8.04 3.03 6.11
N LEU A 45 -7.05 2.13 6.10
CA LEU A 45 -5.97 2.15 5.10
C LEU A 45 -6.50 1.88 3.69
N ARG A 46 -7.45 0.94 3.52
CA ARG A 46 -8.13 0.71 2.24
C ARG A 46 -8.77 2.00 1.73
N GLU A 47 -9.51 2.72 2.57
CA GLU A 47 -10.20 3.95 2.18
C GLU A 47 -9.23 5.07 1.83
N GLU A 48 -8.20 5.28 2.65
CA GLU A 48 -7.15 6.25 2.40
C GLU A 48 -6.44 5.98 1.06
N LEU A 49 -5.99 4.75 0.84
CA LEU A 49 -5.33 4.35 -0.40
C LEU A 49 -6.24 4.50 -1.63
N GLY A 50 -7.54 4.21 -1.48
CA GLY A 50 -8.54 4.46 -2.51
C GLY A 50 -8.67 5.94 -2.88
N ARG A 51 -8.67 6.84 -1.88
CA ARG A 51 -8.71 8.29 -2.10
C ARG A 51 -7.47 8.81 -2.82
N HIS A 52 -6.31 8.19 -2.60
CA HIS A 52 -5.07 8.55 -3.29
C HIS A 52 -4.87 7.87 -4.66
N GLY A 53 -5.88 7.19 -5.19
CA GLY A 53 -5.82 6.58 -6.53
C GLY A 53 -5.03 5.27 -6.59
N THR A 54 -4.64 4.69 -5.46
CA THR A 54 -4.02 3.35 -5.39
C THR A 54 -5.07 2.25 -5.33
N THR A 55 -6.09 2.36 -6.20
CA THR A 55 -7.32 1.56 -6.20
C THR A 55 -7.06 0.06 -6.28
N HIS A 56 -6.00 -0.36 -6.99
CA HIS A 56 -5.67 -1.78 -7.07
C HIS A 56 -5.23 -2.34 -5.70
N LEU A 57 -4.37 -1.62 -4.97
CA LEU A 57 -3.97 -2.01 -3.62
C LEU A 57 -5.16 -1.94 -2.66
N ALA A 58 -5.98 -0.87 -2.72
CA ALA A 58 -7.20 -0.78 -1.94
C ALA A 58 -8.13 -1.99 -2.17
N GLY A 59 -8.30 -2.42 -3.42
CA GLY A 59 -9.07 -3.63 -3.77
C GLY A 59 -8.47 -4.92 -3.17
N ARG A 60 -7.15 -5.04 -3.09
CA ARG A 60 -6.50 -6.16 -2.41
C ARG A 60 -6.72 -6.15 -0.91
N LEU A 61 -6.62 -4.98 -0.27
CA LEU A 61 -6.90 -4.84 1.16
C LEU A 61 -8.37 -5.14 1.47
N HIS A 62 -9.29 -4.74 0.58
CA HIS A 62 -10.70 -5.11 0.70
C HIS A 62 -10.91 -6.63 0.65
N ALA A 63 -10.30 -7.31 -0.33
CA ALA A 63 -10.41 -8.77 -0.44
C ALA A 63 -9.86 -9.49 0.80
N LEU A 64 -8.74 -9.00 1.35
CA LEU A 64 -8.19 -9.49 2.62
C LEU A 64 -9.17 -9.27 3.78
N LEU A 65 -9.70 -8.04 3.92
CA LEU A 65 -10.64 -7.69 4.98
C LEU A 65 -11.90 -8.56 4.95
N VAL A 66 -12.46 -8.79 3.76
CA VAL A 66 -13.63 -9.67 3.57
C VAL A 66 -13.30 -11.10 4.00
N ALA A 67 -12.16 -11.66 3.55
CA ALA A 67 -11.75 -13.00 3.94
C ALA A 67 -11.53 -13.13 5.45
N MET A 68 -10.90 -12.14 6.09
CA MET A 68 -10.68 -12.12 7.54
C MET A 68 -12.00 -12.04 8.33
N ARG A 69 -12.93 -11.18 7.91
CA ARG A 69 -14.25 -11.03 8.57
C ARG A 69 -15.10 -12.31 8.49
N ASN A 70 -14.89 -13.11 7.45
CA ASN A 70 -15.61 -14.37 7.25
C ASN A 70 -14.90 -15.59 7.84
N ASP A 71 -13.75 -15.42 8.52
CA ASP A 71 -12.86 -16.50 8.96
C ASP A 71 -12.51 -17.48 7.81
N ASP A 72 -12.37 -16.94 6.59
CA ASP A 72 -12.09 -17.72 5.39
C ASP A 72 -10.59 -18.12 5.35
N PRO A 73 -10.26 -19.42 5.18
CA PRO A 73 -8.88 -19.86 4.96
C PRO A 73 -8.16 -19.13 3.81
N ALA A 74 -8.89 -18.59 2.83
CA ALA A 74 -8.35 -17.78 1.74
C ALA A 74 -7.71 -16.45 2.21
N ALA A 75 -7.93 -16.02 3.46
CA ALA A 75 -7.35 -14.81 4.03
C ALA A 75 -5.81 -14.81 3.97
N ALA A 76 -5.17 -15.97 4.18
CA ALA A 76 -3.71 -16.08 4.07
C ALA A 76 -3.21 -15.79 2.65
N VAL A 77 -3.91 -16.31 1.63
CA VAL A 77 -3.58 -16.03 0.21
C VAL A 77 -3.87 -14.59 -0.14
N ALA A 78 -4.97 -14.01 0.37
CA ALA A 78 -5.31 -12.61 0.18
C ALA A 78 -4.23 -11.68 0.78
N LEU A 79 -3.68 -12.02 1.95
CA LEU A 79 -2.60 -11.29 2.59
C LEU A 79 -1.34 -11.27 1.71
N LEU A 80 -0.89 -12.43 1.25
CA LEU A 80 0.29 -12.52 0.36
C LEU A 80 0.09 -11.72 -0.94
N ARG A 81 -1.11 -11.74 -1.50
CA ARG A 81 -1.45 -10.95 -2.69
C ARG A 81 -1.42 -9.44 -2.41
N ALA A 82 -1.90 -9.00 -1.25
CA ALA A 82 -1.83 -7.60 -0.84
C ALA A 82 -0.37 -7.15 -0.66
N GLN A 83 0.47 -7.97 -0.01
CA GLN A 83 1.90 -7.67 0.16
C GLN A 83 2.65 -7.59 -1.17
N ALA A 84 2.45 -8.57 -2.06
CA ALA A 84 3.08 -8.54 -3.38
C ALA A 84 2.66 -7.30 -4.17
N THR A 85 1.38 -6.93 -4.10
CA THR A 85 0.86 -5.72 -4.76
C THR A 85 1.49 -4.45 -4.19
N LEU A 86 1.61 -4.37 -2.87
CA LEU A 86 2.24 -3.26 -2.17
C LEU A 86 3.71 -3.09 -2.59
N HIS A 87 4.49 -4.17 -2.57
CA HIS A 87 5.91 -4.11 -2.95
C HIS A 87 6.13 -3.71 -4.41
N VAL A 88 5.29 -4.20 -5.33
CA VAL A 88 5.35 -3.79 -6.73
C VAL A 88 5.04 -2.29 -6.86
N LEU A 89 4.02 -1.81 -6.14
CA LEU A 89 3.65 -0.39 -6.15
C LEU A 89 4.76 0.50 -5.59
N GLU A 90 5.35 0.14 -4.44
CA GLU A 90 6.49 0.84 -3.84
C GLU A 90 7.66 0.92 -4.83
N ARG A 91 7.95 -0.17 -5.53
CA ARG A 91 9.03 -0.22 -6.52
C ARG A 91 8.75 0.70 -7.71
N VAL A 92 7.53 0.66 -8.25
CA VAL A 92 7.12 1.54 -9.37
C VAL A 92 7.20 3.01 -8.96
N LEU A 93 6.70 3.38 -7.79
CA LEU A 93 6.77 4.75 -7.28
C LEU A 93 8.22 5.20 -7.11
N THR A 94 9.07 4.35 -6.51
CA THR A 94 10.50 4.64 -6.36
C THR A 94 11.16 4.92 -7.71
N MET A 95 10.91 4.09 -8.72
CA MET A 95 11.47 4.29 -10.05
C MET A 95 11.01 5.61 -10.68
N ARG A 96 9.73 5.96 -10.53
CA ARG A 96 9.19 7.22 -11.07
C ARG A 96 9.77 8.46 -10.40
N VAL A 97 9.98 8.41 -9.08
CA VAL A 97 10.62 9.51 -8.34
C VAL A 97 12.07 9.66 -8.80
N VAL A 98 12.84 8.57 -8.86
CA VAL A 98 14.23 8.60 -9.33
C VAL A 98 14.33 9.12 -10.76
N GLU A 99 13.45 8.70 -11.66
CA GLU A 99 13.40 9.18 -13.04
C GLU A 99 13.13 10.69 -13.10
N ALA A 100 12.19 11.20 -12.30
CA ALA A 100 11.86 12.61 -12.23
C ALA A 100 13.05 13.46 -11.72
N GLU A 101 13.74 12.99 -10.67
CA GLU A 101 14.93 13.64 -10.12
C GLU A 101 16.07 13.71 -11.15
N LEU A 102 16.33 12.60 -11.87
CA LEU A 102 17.35 12.56 -12.92
C LEU A 102 17.02 13.49 -14.10
N ALA A 103 15.76 13.54 -14.51
CA ALA A 103 15.31 14.45 -15.56
C ALA A 103 15.40 15.93 -15.14
N GLY A 104 15.15 16.23 -13.86
CA GLY A 104 15.33 17.56 -13.29
C GLY A 104 16.81 17.97 -13.20
N ALA A 105 17.70 17.04 -12.86
CA ALA A 105 19.15 17.27 -12.78
C ALA A 105 19.81 17.50 -14.16
N GLY A 106 19.27 16.90 -15.22
CA GLY A 106 19.79 17.03 -16.60
C GLY A 106 19.56 18.38 -17.28
N GLY A 107 18.75 19.27 -16.69
CA GLY A 107 18.50 20.63 -17.20
C GLY A 107 19.53 21.68 -16.78
N GLY A 108 20.51 21.30 -15.96
CA GLY A 108 21.58 22.18 -15.47
C GLY A 108 22.95 21.62 -15.80
N ALA A 109 23.34 21.64 -17.08
CA ALA A 109 24.75 21.60 -17.45
C ALA A 109 25.21 23.04 -17.77
N PRO A 110 26.38 23.49 -17.27
CA PRO A 110 26.92 24.84 -17.51
C PRO A 110 27.26 25.09 -18.99
#